data_AF-A0AB39V6H1-F1
#
_entry.id   AF-A0AB39V6H1-F1
#
_cell.length_a   1.000
_cell.length_b   1.000
_cell.length_c   1.000
_cell.angle_alpha   90.00
_cell.angle_beta   90.00
_cell.angle_gamma   90.00
#
_symmetry.space_group_name_H-M   'P 1'
#
loop_
_entity.id
_entity.type
_entity.pdbx_description
1 polymer ?
#
loop_
_entity_poly.entity_id
_entity_poly.type
_entity_poly.pdbx_seq_one_letter_code
_entity_poly.pdbx_strand_id
1 'polypeptide(L)'
;MINNVERIKKLKEENYQKIFGIKKNTFDKMLKLLNESYRIEHLRGGHPPKLSVLDRLVIMLSYYRDYRTMENIAFEYGVAKSTICECVKWVENILIKSEEFSLPKKGNLSGTLR
;
A
#
# COMPACT_ATOMS: atom_id res chain seq x y z
N MET A 1 -6.10 5.31 -16.06
CA MET A 1 -5.49 4.68 -14.87
C MET A 1 -5.25 5.75 -13.83
N ILE A 2 -5.50 5.42 -12.56
CA ILE A 2 -5.18 6.28 -11.42
C ILE A 2 -3.68 6.64 -11.46
N ASN A 3 -3.36 7.92 -11.25
CA ASN A 3 -1.98 8.38 -11.10
C ASN A 3 -1.70 8.70 -9.63
N ASN A 4 -1.25 7.70 -8.86
CA ASN A 4 -0.97 7.88 -7.44
C ASN A 4 0.24 8.79 -7.18
N VAL A 5 1.22 8.84 -8.08
CA VAL A 5 2.38 9.74 -7.95
C VAL A 5 1.92 11.19 -7.84
N GLU A 6 1.08 11.64 -8.77
CA GLU A 6 0.55 13.01 -8.77
C GLU A 6 -0.40 13.27 -7.60
N ARG A 7 -1.23 12.29 -7.22
CA ARG A 7 -2.16 12.43 -6.09
C ARG A 7 -1.43 12.60 -4.77
N ILE A 8 -0.41 11.79 -4.53
CA ILE A 8 0.39 11.82 -3.30
C ILE A 8 1.26 13.08 -3.26
N LYS A 9 1.84 13.49 -4.39
CA LYS A 9 2.62 14.74 -4.48
C LYS A 9 1.80 15.99 -4.12
N LYS A 10 0.51 16.01 -4.45
CA LYS A 10 -0.42 17.11 -4.12
C LYS A 10 -1.07 16.96 -2.74
N LEU A 11 -0.86 15.83 -2.06
CA LEU A 11 -1.49 15.55 -0.78
C LEU A 11 -0.75 16.26 0.34
N LYS A 12 -1.46 17.12 1.08
CA LYS A 12 -0.93 17.76 2.27
C LYS A 12 -0.79 16.77 3.42
N GLU A 13 0.21 16.98 4.28
CA GLU A 13 0.56 16.07 5.38
C GLU A 13 -0.62 15.81 6.34
N GLU A 14 -1.40 16.84 6.66
CA GLU A 14 -2.57 16.75 7.55
C GLU A 14 -3.68 15.84 7.02
N ASN A 15 -3.69 15.56 5.71
CA ASN A 15 -4.70 14.73 5.08
C ASN A 15 -4.32 13.24 5.05
N TYR A 16 -3.07 12.87 5.34
CA TYR A 16 -2.66 11.45 5.40
C TYR A 16 -3.46 10.69 6.47
N GLN A 17 -3.63 11.28 7.65
CA GLN A 17 -4.44 10.66 8.69
C GLN A 17 -5.89 10.51 8.25
N LYS A 18 -6.45 11.47 7.49
CA LYS A 18 -7.84 11.44 7.00
C LYS A 18 -8.08 10.51 5.82
N ILE A 19 -7.09 10.28 4.97
CA ILE A 19 -7.19 9.43 3.76
C ILE A 19 -6.66 8.01 3.98
N PHE A 20 -5.51 7.85 4.64
CA PHE A 20 -4.90 6.52 4.88
C PHE A 20 -5.00 5.98 6.32
N GLY A 21 -5.25 6.82 7.31
CA GLY A 21 -5.44 6.39 8.71
C GLY A 21 -4.14 6.35 9.48
N ILE A 22 -3.08 6.85 8.84
CA ILE A 22 -1.72 6.90 9.35
C ILE A 22 -1.14 8.29 9.07
N LYS A 23 -0.17 8.70 9.88
CA LYS A 23 0.59 9.93 9.67
C LYS A 23 1.48 9.79 8.44
N LYS A 24 1.84 10.93 7.81
CA LYS A 24 2.75 10.96 6.66
C LYS A 24 4.08 10.26 6.95
N ASN A 25 4.68 10.49 8.11
CA ASN A 25 5.92 9.80 8.49
C ASN A 25 5.79 8.26 8.47
N THR A 26 4.67 7.72 8.95
CA THR A 26 4.40 6.27 8.90
C THR A 26 4.25 5.79 7.46
N PHE A 27 3.52 6.54 6.63
CA PHE A 27 3.37 6.23 5.21
C PHE A 27 4.72 6.18 4.49
N ASP A 28 5.57 7.19 4.73
CA ASP A 28 6.90 7.29 4.13
C ASP A 28 7.80 6.13 4.57
N LYS A 29 7.76 5.73 5.85
CA LYS A 29 8.48 4.56 6.35
C LYS A 29 8.01 3.25 5.71
N MET A 30 6.70 3.02 5.63
CA MET A 30 6.13 1.86 4.96
C MET A 30 6.57 1.82 3.49
N LEU A 31 6.47 2.94 2.78
CA LEU A 31 6.86 3.04 1.39
C LEU A 31 8.36 2.75 1.20
N LYS A 32 9.21 3.29 2.08
CA LYS A 32 10.66 3.03 2.04
C LYS A 32 10.97 1.54 2.21
N LEU A 33 10.37 0.90 3.22
CA LEU A 33 10.54 -0.53 3.48
C LEU A 33 10.10 -1.37 2.27
N LEU A 34 8.91 -1.09 1.71
CA LEU A 34 8.40 -1.82 0.56
C LEU A 34 9.30 -1.65 -0.68
N ASN A 35 9.87 -0.46 -0.90
CA ASN A 35 10.81 -0.24 -2.00
C ASN A 35 12.10 -1.05 -1.83
N GLU A 36 12.61 -1.17 -0.61
CA GLU A 36 13.79 -1.98 -0.33
C GLU A 36 13.52 -3.46 -0.56
N SER A 37 12.40 -3.99 -0.05
CA SER A 37 11.99 -5.37 -0.30
C SER A 37 11.78 -5.64 -1.79
N TYR A 38 11.12 -4.72 -2.50
CA TYR A 38 10.93 -4.82 -3.94
C TYR A 38 12.27 -4.87 -4.68
N ARG A 39 13.23 -4.02 -4.32
CA ARG A 39 14.57 -4.00 -4.91
C ARG A 39 15.27 -5.33 -4.74
N ILE A 40 15.22 -5.92 -3.54
CA ILE A 40 15.85 -7.21 -3.22
C ILE A 40 15.22 -8.34 -4.06
N GLU A 41 13.89 -8.39 -4.15
CA GLU A 41 13.17 -9.41 -4.94
C GLU A 41 13.47 -9.32 -6.44
N HIS A 42 13.71 -8.11 -6.95
CA HIS A 42 13.90 -7.84 -8.38
C HIS A 42 15.37 -7.64 -8.78
N LEU A 43 16.32 -7.99 -7.91
CA LEU A 43 17.77 -7.91 -8.21
C LEU A 43 18.16 -8.70 -9.46
N ARG A 44 17.44 -9.80 -9.74
CA ARG A 44 17.70 -10.68 -10.90
C ARG A 44 17.03 -10.19 -12.19
N GLY A 45 16.37 -9.02 -12.16
CA GLY A 45 15.60 -8.50 -13.27
C GLY A 45 14.27 -9.22 -13.48
N GLY A 46 13.52 -8.79 -14.49
CA GLY A 46 12.20 -9.32 -14.81
C GLY A 46 11.33 -8.29 -15.51
N HIS A 47 10.14 -8.71 -15.94
CA HIS A 47 9.15 -7.77 -16.49
C HIS A 47 8.65 -6.83 -15.38
N PRO A 48 8.61 -5.51 -15.60
CA PRO A 48 8.11 -4.58 -14.61
C PRO A 48 6.64 -4.90 -14.26
N PRO A 49 6.27 -4.89 -12.97
CA PRO A 49 4.90 -5.16 -12.57
C PRO A 49 3.95 -4.07 -13.05
N LYS A 50 2.69 -4.44 -13.29
CA LYS A 50 1.62 -3.49 -13.65
C LYS A 50 1.30 -2.47 -12.54
N LEU A 51 1.63 -2.78 -11.29
CA LEU A 51 1.41 -1.93 -10.12
C LEU A 51 2.76 -1.54 -9.52
N SER A 52 3.01 -0.24 -9.41
CA SER A 52 4.18 0.29 -8.72
C SER A 52 4.12 -0.01 -7.22
N VAL A 53 5.24 0.11 -6.52
CA VAL A 53 5.29 -0.05 -5.05
C VAL A 53 4.34 0.96 -4.36
N LEU A 54 4.25 2.18 -4.88
CA LEU A 54 3.32 3.19 -4.37
C LEU A 54 1.87 2.77 -4.56
N ASP A 55 1.51 2.26 -5.74
CA ASP A 55 0.16 1.77 -6.00
C ASP A 55 -0.21 0.65 -5.05
N ARG A 56 0.73 -0.28 -4.79
CA ARG A 56 0.50 -1.40 -3.89
C ARG A 56 0.18 -0.93 -2.47
N LEU A 57 0.95 0.03 -1.95
CA LEU A 57 0.70 0.61 -0.63
C LEU A 57 -0.66 1.33 -0.56
N VAL A 58 -0.98 2.16 -1.57
CA VAL A 58 -2.27 2.87 -1.63
C VAL A 58 -3.44 1.90 -1.70
N ILE A 59 -3.34 0.86 -2.53
CA ILE A 59 -4.35 -0.21 -2.65
C ILE A 59 -4.60 -0.88 -1.31
N MET A 60 -3.53 -1.28 -0.62
CA MET A 60 -3.63 -1.94 0.68
C MET A 60 -4.31 -1.03 1.71
N LEU A 61 -3.87 0.23 1.82
CA LEU A 61 -4.47 1.18 2.76
C LEU A 61 -5.95 1.47 2.44
N SER A 62 -6.30 1.63 1.16
CA SER A 62 -7.70 1.82 0.73
C SER A 62 -8.55 0.56 0.98
N TYR A 63 -8.01 -0.64 0.77
CA TYR A 63 -8.71 -1.89 1.07
C TYR A 63 -9.01 -2.05 2.57
N TYR A 64 -8.07 -1.64 3.43
CA TYR A 64 -8.24 -1.68 4.89
C TYR A 64 -9.17 -0.62 5.44
N ARG A 65 -9.23 0.55 4.79
CA ARG A 65 -9.96 1.71 5.30
C ARG A 65 -11.36 1.88 4.73
N ASP A 66 -11.48 1.84 3.41
CA ASP A 66 -12.68 2.34 2.72
C ASP A 66 -13.71 1.24 2.48
N TYR A 67 -13.51 0.05 3.07
CA TYR A 67 -14.30 -1.16 2.81
C TYR A 67 -14.48 -1.47 1.30
N ARG A 68 -13.61 -0.93 0.44
CA ARG A 68 -13.66 -1.17 -1.01
C ARG A 68 -13.43 -2.64 -1.29
N THR A 69 -14.25 -3.21 -2.17
CA THR A 69 -14.05 -4.57 -2.66
C THR A 69 -12.79 -4.63 -3.53
N MET A 70 -12.13 -5.79 -3.55
CA MET A 70 -10.98 -5.99 -4.43
C MET A 70 -11.37 -5.87 -5.91
N GLU A 71 -12.61 -6.22 -6.25
CA GLU A 71 -13.21 -6.06 -7.56
C GLU A 71 -13.28 -4.60 -8.01
N ASN A 72 -13.75 -3.71 -7.14
CA ASN A 72 -13.84 -2.28 -7.46
C ASN A 72 -12.44 -1.68 -7.67
N ILE A 73 -11.50 -2.04 -6.81
CA ILE A 73 -10.10 -1.61 -6.94
C ILE A 73 -9.51 -2.17 -8.25
N ALA A 74 -9.73 -3.44 -8.55
CA ALA A 74 -9.24 -4.06 -9.77
C ALA A 74 -9.76 -3.33 -11.03
N PHE A 75 -11.04 -2.96 -11.03
CA PHE A 75 -11.65 -2.16 -12.09
C PHE A 75 -10.99 -0.78 -12.23
N GLU A 76 -10.81 -0.03 -11.12
CA GLU A 76 -10.18 1.30 -11.13
C GLU A 76 -8.73 1.29 -11.66
N TYR A 77 -7.99 0.23 -11.33
CA TYR A 77 -6.60 0.05 -11.76
C TYR A 77 -6.46 -0.67 -13.11
N GLY A 78 -7.55 -1.20 -13.68
CA GLY A 78 -7.50 -1.93 -14.95
C GLY A 78 -6.72 -3.25 -14.87
N VAL A 79 -6.74 -3.92 -13.73
CA VAL A 79 -6.04 -5.19 -13.48
C VAL A 79 -7.01 -6.28 -13.04
N ALA A 80 -6.56 -7.53 -12.96
CA ALA A 80 -7.38 -8.61 -12.44
C ALA A 80 -7.53 -8.51 -10.91
N LYS A 81 -8.64 -9.00 -10.36
CA LYS A 81 -8.85 -9.12 -8.90
C LYS A 81 -7.72 -9.91 -8.23
N SER A 82 -7.21 -10.97 -8.88
CA SER A 82 -6.07 -11.75 -8.38
C SER A 82 -4.83 -10.88 -8.18
N THR A 83 -4.54 -9.95 -9.09
CA THR A 83 -3.44 -8.99 -8.97
C THR A 83 -3.59 -8.09 -7.74
N ILE A 84 -4.82 -7.64 -7.43
CA ILE A 84 -5.09 -6.87 -6.20
C ILE A 84 -4.91 -7.74 -4.95
N CYS A 85 -5.37 -8.98 -4.97
CA CYS A 85 -5.21 -9.93 -3.86
C CYS A 85 -3.73 -10.20 -3.56
N GLU A 86 -2.93 -10.50 -4.59
CA GLU A 86 -1.48 -10.69 -4.47
C GLU A 86 -0.77 -9.43 -3.98
N CYS A 87 -1.17 -8.27 -4.50
CA CYS A 87 -0.67 -6.97 -4.06
C CYS A 87 -0.88 -6.75 -2.54
N VAL A 88 -2.12 -6.93 -2.05
CA VAL A 88 -2.45 -6.75 -0.63
C VAL A 88 -1.65 -7.73 0.22
N LYS A 89 -1.62 -9.02 -0.14
CA LYS A 89 -0.83 -10.04 0.58
C LYS A 89 0.65 -9.72 0.62
N TRP A 90 1.23 -9.23 -0.49
CA TRP A 90 2.64 -8.88 -0.57
C TRP A 90 2.98 -7.74 0.38
N VAL A 91 2.17 -6.66 0.39
CA VAL A 91 2.36 -5.54 1.31
C VAL A 91 2.21 -6.01 2.77
N GLU A 92 1.16 -6.76 3.08
CA GLU A 92 0.91 -7.29 4.43
C GLU A 92 2.10 -8.12 4.92
N ASN A 93 2.59 -9.05 4.11
CA ASN A 93 3.70 -9.92 4.47
C ASN A 93 4.97 -9.15 4.80
N ILE A 94 5.30 -8.11 4.03
CA ILE A 94 6.51 -7.30 4.28
C ILE A 94 6.35 -6.48 5.56
N LEU A 95 5.20 -5.82 5.75
CA LEU A 95 4.96 -4.99 6.92
C LEU A 95 4.91 -5.83 8.21
N ILE A 96 4.25 -7.00 8.18
CA ILE A 96 4.22 -7.91 9.34
C ILE A 96 5.62 -8.44 9.66
N LYS A 97 6.40 -8.85 8.65
CA LYS A 97 7.77 -9.34 8.84
C LYS A 97 8.74 -8.30 9.40
N SER A 98 8.46 -7.01 9.17
CA SER A 98 9.31 -5.96 9.71
C SER A 98 9.18 -5.78 11.22
N GLU A 99 8.11 -6.31 11.84
CA GLU A 99 7.76 -6.13 13.26
C GLU A 99 7.56 -4.67 13.71
N GLU A 100 7.89 -3.68 12.86
CA GLU A 100 7.70 -2.24 13.09
C GLU A 100 6.24 -1.80 12.99
N PHE A 101 5.38 -2.61 12.36
CA PHE A 101 3.99 -2.26 12.10
C PHE A 101 3.04 -3.34 12.61
N SER A 102 2.10 -2.93 13.47
CA SER A 102 0.93 -3.74 13.80
C SER A 102 -0.17 -3.46 12.77
N LEU A 103 -0.38 -4.39 11.83
CA LEU A 103 -1.53 -4.31 10.94
C LEU A 103 -2.79 -4.72 11.71
N PRO A 104 -3.85 -3.92 11.71
CA PRO A 104 -5.06 -4.28 12.43
C PRO A 104 -5.80 -5.42 11.72
N LYS A 105 -6.45 -6.31 12.46
CA LYS A 105 -7.50 -7.14 11.85
C LYS A 105 -8.57 -6.22 11.28
N LYS A 106 -8.94 -6.42 10.00
CA LYS A 106 -9.93 -5.64 9.22
C LYS A 106 -10.99 -5.00 10.13
N GLY A 107 -10.84 -3.71 10.43
CA GLY A 107 -11.77 -3.00 11.32
C GLY A 107 -11.24 -1.84 12.16
N ASN A 108 -9.94 -1.72 12.49
CA ASN A 108 -9.45 -0.62 13.34
C ASN A 108 -7.98 -0.22 13.11
N LEU A 109 -7.69 0.75 12.24
CA LEU A 109 -6.35 1.36 12.11
C LEU A 109 -6.05 2.31 13.28
N SER A 110 -5.58 1.78 14.42
CA SER A 110 -4.88 2.57 15.44
C SER A 110 -3.38 2.37 15.27
N GLY A 111 -2.74 3.26 14.52
CA GLY A 111 -1.30 3.28 14.36
C GLY A 111 -0.62 3.69 15.65
N THR A 112 -0.22 2.71 16.45
CA THR A 112 0.74 2.90 17.53
C THR A 112 2.02 2.18 17.13
N LEU A 113 3.08 2.95 16.91
CA LEU A 113 4.45 2.43 16.82
C LEU A 113 4.73 1.73 18.15
N ARG A 114 5.12 0.46 18.11
CA ARG A 114 5.63 -0.22 19.29
C ARG A 114 7.09 0.15 19.51
#